data_AF-A0A950ZV71-F1
#
_entry.id   AF-A0A950ZV71-F1
#
_cell.length_a   1.000
_cell.length_b   1.000
_cell.length_c   1.000
_cell.angle_alpha   90.00
_cell.angle_beta   90.00
_cell.angle_gamma   90.00
#
_symmetry.space_group_name_H-M   'P 1'
#
loop_
_entity.id
_entity.type
_entity.pdbx_description
1 polymer ?
#
loop_
_entity_poly.entity_id
_entity_poly.type
_entity_poly.pdbx_seq_one_letter_code
_entity_poly.pdbx_strand_id
1 'polypeptide(L)'
;MPALNAMRTAERVFATTHTRADLLVSAIDALASQPGQMCLVSLVDGEALRPAGVAHALSSRTGELRELINHLGKGDGADAFSRAAQTQCSPVRMRIGDPALLELWLPDPYWDYARRTSVSTVMAAPLAVRNKVLGTFLLWREGEGASPYTASDQAYVAGLAARLALALKG
;
A
#
# COMPACT_ATOMS: atom_id res chain seq x y z
N MET A 1 1.57 -21.79 7.24
CA MET A 1 0.83 -21.07 8.31
C MET A 1 0.96 -19.55 8.13
N PRO A 2 0.19 -18.92 7.23
CA PRO A 2 0.35 -17.49 6.92
C PRO A 2 -0.30 -16.56 7.97
N ALA A 3 -1.44 -16.96 8.55
CA ALA A 3 -2.16 -16.16 9.56
C ALA A 3 -1.37 -15.94 10.86
N LEU A 4 -0.57 -16.92 11.29
CA LEU A 4 0.26 -16.80 12.49
C LEU A 4 1.40 -15.80 12.30
N ASN A 5 2.02 -15.79 11.10
CA ASN A 5 3.08 -14.84 10.77
C ASN A 5 2.52 -13.41 10.66
N ALA A 6 1.33 -13.27 10.08
CA ALA A 6 0.61 -12.00 10.01
C ALA A 6 0.37 -11.38 11.40
N MET A 7 -0.10 -12.18 12.36
CA MET A 7 -0.32 -11.71 13.74
C MET A 7 0.98 -11.33 14.43
N ARG A 8 2.01 -12.17 14.35
CA ARG A 8 3.33 -11.89 14.95
C ARG A 8 3.99 -10.64 14.39
N THR A 9 3.91 -10.42 13.07
CA THR A 9 4.47 -9.22 12.44
C THR A 9 3.72 -7.98 12.89
N ALA A 10 2.39 -8.04 12.97
CA ALA A 10 1.62 -6.93 13.52
C ALA A 10 2.04 -6.65 14.97
N GLU A 11 2.04 -7.65 15.85
CA GLU A 11 2.47 -7.47 17.26
C GLU A 11 3.85 -6.81 17.36
N ARG A 12 4.83 -7.27 16.57
CA ARG A 12 6.16 -6.67 16.54
C ARG A 12 6.14 -5.20 16.10
N VAL A 13 5.43 -4.88 15.02
CA VAL A 13 5.32 -3.50 14.49
C VAL A 13 4.76 -2.53 15.54
N PHE A 14 3.78 -2.96 16.32
CA PHE A 14 3.17 -2.10 17.35
C PHE A 14 3.92 -2.12 18.69
N ALA A 15 4.71 -3.15 19.00
CA ALA A 15 5.43 -3.26 20.26
C ALA A 15 6.70 -2.41 20.34
N THR A 16 7.37 -2.18 19.21
CA THR A 16 8.70 -1.53 19.18
C THR A 16 8.67 -0.04 18.90
N THR A 17 7.48 0.54 18.77
CA THR A 17 7.33 1.80 18.03
C THR A 17 6.68 2.88 18.87
N HIS A 18 7.39 4.01 19.02
CA HIS A 18 7.00 5.07 19.97
C HIS A 18 6.36 6.28 19.30
N THR A 19 6.47 6.45 17.98
CA THR A 19 5.88 7.56 17.24
C THR A 19 4.98 7.08 16.10
N ARG A 20 4.03 7.93 15.69
CA ARG A 20 3.15 7.64 14.52
C ARG A 20 3.95 7.47 13.23
N ALA A 21 5.03 8.24 13.06
CA ALA A 21 5.90 8.18 11.89
C ALA A 21 6.64 6.84 11.80
N ASP A 22 7.26 6.42 12.91
CA ASP A 22 7.95 5.13 12.98
C ASP A 22 7.00 3.96 12.75
N LEU A 23 5.73 4.11 13.18
CA LEU A 23 4.72 3.07 13.02
C LEU A 23 4.29 2.93 11.56
N LEU A 24 4.12 4.05 10.86
CA LEU A 24 3.87 4.05 9.42
C LEU A 24 5.02 3.36 8.68
N VAL A 25 6.26 3.74 8.97
CA VAL A 25 7.48 3.15 8.37
C VAL A 25 7.53 1.64 8.61
N SER A 26 7.35 1.21 9.86
CA SER A 26 7.39 -0.21 10.22
C SER A 26 6.28 -1.01 9.54
N ALA A 27 5.09 -0.42 9.37
CA ALA A 27 3.97 -1.07 8.70
C ALA A 27 4.21 -1.21 7.19
N ILE A 28 4.69 -0.17 6.51
CA ILE A 28 4.98 -0.25 5.07
C ILE A 28 6.16 -1.19 4.79
N ASP A 29 7.20 -1.21 5.62
CA ASP A 29 8.34 -2.13 5.46
C ASP A 29 7.91 -3.59 5.65
N ALA A 30 7.05 -3.84 6.64
CA ALA A 30 6.46 -5.16 6.85
C ALA A 30 5.67 -5.61 5.62
N LEU A 31 4.77 -4.76 5.11
CA LEU A 31 3.92 -5.06 3.96
C LEU A 31 4.66 -5.20 2.63
N ALA A 32 5.70 -4.38 2.43
CA ALA A 32 6.57 -4.46 1.27
C ALA A 32 7.44 -5.71 1.30
N SER A 33 7.80 -6.21 2.49
CA SER A 33 8.54 -7.47 2.64
C SER A 33 7.62 -8.68 2.46
N GLN A 34 6.42 -8.63 3.04
CA GLN A 34 5.35 -9.63 2.91
C GLN A 34 3.99 -8.97 3.18
N PRO A 35 2.95 -9.13 2.34
CA PRO A 35 2.87 -10.03 1.21
C PRO A 35 3.23 -9.37 -0.14
N GLY A 36 3.54 -8.08 -0.17
CA GLY A 36 3.90 -7.35 -1.38
C GLY A 36 5.38 -7.49 -1.75
N GLN A 37 5.77 -6.71 -2.76
CA GLN A 37 7.17 -6.32 -3.01
C GLN A 37 7.33 -4.80 -2.91
N MET A 38 6.23 -4.06 -3.01
CA MET A 38 6.13 -2.63 -2.76
C MET A 38 4.93 -2.38 -1.84
N CYS A 39 5.04 -1.43 -0.92
CA CYS A 39 3.92 -0.86 -0.20
C CYS A 39 4.00 0.67 -0.18
N LEU A 40 2.93 1.32 -0.63
CA LEU A 40 2.68 2.74 -0.52
C LEU A 40 1.57 2.94 0.51
N VAL A 41 1.76 3.85 1.46
CA VAL A 41 0.68 4.35 2.31
C VAL A 41 0.32 5.77 1.88
N SER A 42 -0.97 5.98 1.66
CA SER A 42 -1.55 7.30 1.40
C SER A 42 -2.51 7.66 2.52
N LEU A 43 -2.50 8.91 2.98
CA LEU A 43 -3.39 9.41 4.02
C LEU A 43 -4.38 10.43 3.44
N VAL A 44 -5.57 10.51 4.02
CA VAL A 44 -6.58 11.49 3.63
C VAL A 44 -6.15 12.89 4.08
N ASP A 45 -6.17 13.83 3.14
CA ASP A 45 -5.93 15.26 3.34
C ASP A 45 -7.02 16.05 2.60
N GLY A 46 -8.04 16.50 3.34
CA GLY A 46 -9.28 17.01 2.75
C GLY A 46 -9.99 15.92 1.95
N GLU A 47 -10.17 16.14 0.66
CA GLU A 47 -10.78 15.16 -0.27
C GLU A 47 -9.73 14.30 -1.00
N ALA A 48 -8.44 14.63 -0.87
CA ALA A 48 -7.37 13.95 -1.60
C ALA A 48 -6.74 12.82 -0.77
N LEU A 49 -6.17 11.82 -1.45
CA LEU A 49 -5.24 10.87 -0.83
C LEU A 49 -3.80 11.31 -1.15
N ARG A 50 -3.02 11.53 -0.10
CA ARG A 50 -1.64 11.99 -0.15
C ARG A 50 -0.68 10.86 0.18
N PRO A 51 0.29 10.52 -0.68
CA PRO A 51 1.40 9.66 -0.30
C PRO A 51 2.05 10.14 1.00
N ALA A 52 2.12 9.26 1.99
CA ALA A 52 2.74 9.53 3.30
C ALA A 52 4.00 8.68 3.52
N GLY A 53 4.17 7.58 2.78
CA GLY A 53 5.36 6.76 2.84
C GLY A 53 5.35 5.64 1.83
N VAL A 54 6.53 5.22 1.40
CA VAL A 54 6.70 4.10 0.48
C VAL A 54 7.88 3.23 0.90
N ALA A 55 7.73 1.93 0.70
CA ALA A 55 8.75 0.92 0.93
C ALA A 55 8.74 -0.11 -0.21
N HIS A 56 9.91 -0.69 -0.46
CA HIS A 56 10.09 -1.76 -1.43
C HIS A 56 10.97 -2.85 -0.82
N ALA A 57 10.69 -4.12 -1.13
CA ALA A 57 11.45 -5.28 -0.65
C ALA A 57 12.93 -5.20 -1.05
N LEU A 58 13.17 -4.68 -2.26
CA LEU A 58 14.50 -4.28 -2.71
C LEU A 58 14.78 -2.86 -2.26
N SER A 59 15.66 -2.70 -1.27
CA SER A 59 16.04 -1.40 -0.71
C SER A 59 16.59 -0.42 -1.76
N SER A 60 17.21 -0.93 -2.83
CA SER A 60 17.70 -0.14 -3.96
C SER A 60 16.59 0.60 -4.72
N ARG A 61 15.34 0.13 -4.67
CA ARG A 61 14.19 0.76 -5.34
C ARG A 61 13.41 1.71 -4.45
N THR A 62 13.61 1.65 -3.14
CA THR A 62 12.91 2.54 -2.20
C THR A 62 13.26 4.01 -2.43
N GLY A 63 14.52 4.32 -2.78
CA GLY A 63 14.95 5.68 -3.10
C GLY A 63 14.23 6.26 -4.32
N GLU A 64 14.22 5.51 -5.43
CA GLU A 64 13.51 5.86 -6.67
C GLU A 64 12.02 6.10 -6.41
N LEU A 65 11.35 5.21 -5.67
CA LEU A 65 9.94 5.38 -5.33
C LEU A 65 9.69 6.59 -4.43
N ARG A 66 10.59 6.90 -3.50
CA ARG A 66 10.49 8.10 -2.65
C ARG A 66 10.62 9.38 -3.47
N GLU A 67 11.57 9.42 -4.41
CA GLU A 67 11.69 10.54 -5.33
C GLU A 67 10.42 10.68 -6.16
N LEU A 68 9.89 9.58 -6.70
CA LEU A 68 8.67 9.58 -7.48
C LEU A 68 7.46 10.16 -6.71
N ILE A 69 7.24 9.73 -5.46
CA ILE A 69 6.12 10.26 -4.66
C ILE A 69 6.30 11.74 -4.32
N ASN A 70 7.55 12.21 -4.14
CA ASN A 70 7.84 13.62 -3.89
C ASN A 70 7.53 14.49 -5.11
N HIS A 71 7.66 13.96 -6.33
CA HIS A 71 7.33 14.66 -7.58
C HIS A 71 5.82 14.80 -7.84
N LEU A 72 4.98 13.94 -7.25
CA LEU A 72 3.51 14.07 -7.38
C LEU A 72 2.96 15.38 -6.79
N GLY A 73 3.77 16.08 -5.98
CA GLY A 73 3.46 17.41 -5.47
C GLY A 73 2.14 17.47 -4.70
N LYS A 74 1.39 18.56 -4.89
CA LYS A 74 0.08 18.79 -4.27
C LYS A 74 -1.11 18.35 -5.15
N GLY A 75 -0.91 17.62 -6.24
CA GLY A 75 -1.99 17.07 -7.06
C GLY A 75 -2.75 15.94 -6.35
N ASP A 76 -3.98 15.63 -6.78
CA ASP A 76 -4.71 14.45 -6.29
C ASP A 76 -4.12 13.18 -6.94
N GLY A 77 -2.93 12.80 -6.48
CA GLY A 77 -2.06 11.75 -7.03
C GLY A 77 -2.45 10.34 -6.60
N ALA A 78 -3.74 10.11 -6.30
CA ALA A 78 -4.25 8.83 -5.88
C ALA A 78 -4.56 7.94 -7.10
N ASP A 79 -4.04 6.72 -7.09
CA ASP A 79 -4.37 5.69 -8.07
C ASP A 79 -5.83 5.21 -7.93
N ALA A 80 -6.35 4.62 -9.01
CA ALA A 80 -7.73 4.13 -9.05
C ALA A 80 -8.00 3.02 -8.02
N PHE A 81 -7.00 2.21 -7.66
CA PHE A 81 -7.17 1.12 -6.68
C PHE A 81 -7.33 1.67 -5.26
N SER A 82 -6.50 2.64 -4.88
CA SER A 82 -6.62 3.38 -3.63
C SER A 82 -7.97 4.08 -3.53
N ARG A 83 -8.41 4.77 -4.59
CA ARG A 83 -9.74 5.41 -4.60
C ARG A 83 -10.89 4.41 -4.48
N ALA A 84 -10.80 3.27 -5.16
CA ALA A 84 -11.80 2.23 -5.05
C ALA A 84 -11.86 1.69 -3.62
N ALA A 85 -10.72 1.40 -3.00
CA ALA A 85 -10.64 0.92 -1.63
C ALA A 85 -11.14 1.96 -0.61
N GLN A 86 -10.85 3.24 -0.82
CA GLN A 86 -11.36 4.35 -0.01
C GLN A 86 -12.87 4.48 -0.14
N THR A 87 -13.40 4.52 -1.37
CA THR A 87 -14.82 4.76 -1.64
C THR A 87 -15.70 3.60 -1.16
N GLN A 88 -15.26 2.37 -1.39
CA GLN A 88 -16.00 1.18 -0.99
C GLN A 88 -15.77 0.78 0.47
N CYS A 89 -14.78 1.42 1.12
CA CYS A 89 -14.29 1.04 2.45
C CYS A 89 -14.00 -0.48 2.55
N SER A 90 -13.48 -1.06 1.47
CA SER A 90 -13.22 -2.50 1.34
C SER A 90 -11.90 -2.75 0.58
N PRO A 91 -11.20 -3.88 0.82
CA PRO A 91 -10.01 -4.21 0.06
C PRO A 91 -10.31 -4.54 -1.41
N VAL A 92 -9.44 -4.07 -2.31
CA VAL A 92 -9.48 -4.37 -3.75
C VAL A 92 -8.27 -5.23 -4.10
N ARG A 93 -8.45 -6.24 -4.95
CA ARG A 93 -7.37 -7.06 -5.53
C ARG A 93 -7.56 -7.16 -7.03
N MET A 94 -6.49 -6.97 -7.79
CA MET A 94 -6.54 -7.11 -9.25
C MET A 94 -5.27 -7.77 -9.79
N ARG A 95 -5.45 -8.60 -10.81
CA ARG A 95 -4.36 -9.10 -11.66
C ARG A 95 -4.25 -8.18 -12.88
N ILE A 96 -3.04 -7.75 -13.17
CA ILE A 96 -2.72 -6.93 -14.33
C ILE A 96 -2.31 -7.88 -15.44
N GLY A 97 -3.22 -8.06 -16.43
CA GLY A 97 -2.96 -8.92 -17.58
C GLY A 97 -2.10 -8.24 -18.65
N ASP A 98 -2.20 -6.92 -18.76
CA ASP A 98 -1.44 -6.08 -19.67
C ASP A 98 -0.94 -4.85 -18.89
N PRO A 99 0.39 -4.67 -18.75
CA PRO A 99 0.96 -3.51 -18.08
C PRO A 99 0.55 -2.16 -18.69
N ALA A 100 0.20 -2.11 -19.99
CA ALA A 100 -0.26 -0.87 -20.63
C ALA A 100 -1.57 -0.34 -20.02
N LEU A 101 -2.40 -1.23 -19.45
CA LEU A 101 -3.64 -0.82 -18.79
C LEU A 101 -3.38 -0.06 -17.47
N LEU A 102 -2.20 -0.18 -16.86
CA LEU A 102 -1.86 0.57 -15.66
C LEU A 102 -1.87 2.08 -15.90
N GLU A 103 -1.62 2.54 -17.12
CA GLU A 103 -1.66 3.97 -17.47
C GLU A 103 -3.07 4.55 -17.32
N LEU A 104 -4.13 3.72 -17.41
CA LEU A 104 -5.51 4.13 -17.18
C LEU A 104 -5.86 4.28 -15.70
N TRP A 105 -5.04 3.71 -14.80
CA TRP A 105 -5.35 3.60 -13.37
C TRP A 105 -4.34 4.30 -12.47
N LEU A 106 -3.14 4.59 -12.98
CA LEU A 106 -2.06 5.25 -12.25
C LEU A 106 -1.88 6.68 -12.75
N PRO A 107 -1.53 7.63 -11.86
CA PRO A 107 -1.09 8.97 -12.26
C PRO A 107 0.17 8.92 -13.14
N ASP A 108 0.30 9.87 -14.06
CA ASP A 108 1.37 9.96 -15.07
C ASP A 108 2.79 9.69 -14.53
N PRO A 109 3.19 10.22 -13.35
CA PRO A 109 4.55 9.99 -12.86
C PRO A 109 4.86 8.50 -12.63
N TYR A 110 3.86 7.66 -12.34
CA TYR A 110 4.08 6.23 -12.10
C TYR A 110 4.26 5.40 -13.37
N TRP A 111 3.89 5.91 -14.55
CA TRP A 111 3.85 5.10 -15.78
C TRP A 111 5.21 4.51 -16.12
N ASP A 112 6.26 5.33 -16.05
CA ASP A 112 7.63 4.92 -16.31
C ASP A 112 8.11 3.82 -15.35
N TYR A 113 7.80 3.98 -14.06
CA TYR A 113 8.13 2.95 -13.06
C TYR A 113 7.35 1.66 -13.34
N ALA A 114 6.05 1.75 -13.58
CA ALA A 114 5.17 0.60 -13.80
C ALA A 114 5.58 -0.21 -15.04
N ARG A 115 5.97 0.46 -16.13
CA ARG A 115 6.49 -0.17 -17.35
C ARG A 115 7.80 -0.92 -17.10
N ARG A 116 8.76 -0.31 -16.40
CA ARG A 116 10.08 -0.93 -16.14
C ARG A 116 10.00 -2.13 -15.20
N THR A 117 9.12 -2.06 -14.21
CA THR A 117 9.08 -3.06 -13.12
C THR A 117 8.11 -4.21 -13.39
N SER A 118 7.29 -4.12 -14.45
CA SER A 118 6.33 -5.16 -14.83
C SER A 118 5.40 -5.53 -13.66
N VAL A 119 4.68 -4.54 -13.15
CA VAL A 119 3.66 -4.74 -12.10
C VAL A 119 2.59 -5.70 -12.61
N SER A 120 2.37 -6.79 -11.88
CA SER A 120 1.55 -7.92 -12.33
C SER A 120 0.31 -8.15 -11.47
N THR A 121 0.35 -7.78 -10.20
CA THR A 121 -0.81 -7.86 -9.30
C THR A 121 -0.78 -6.72 -8.32
N VAL A 122 -1.96 -6.18 -8.01
CA VAL A 122 -2.14 -5.05 -7.09
C VAL A 122 -3.18 -5.40 -6.03
N MET A 123 -3.00 -4.83 -4.84
CA MET A 123 -3.98 -4.87 -3.77
C MET A 123 -4.02 -3.52 -3.06
N ALA A 124 -5.22 -3.00 -2.84
CA ALA A 124 -5.42 -1.82 -2.01
C ALA A 124 -6.29 -2.17 -0.80
N ALA A 125 -6.00 -1.60 0.36
CA ALA A 125 -6.78 -1.79 1.57
C ALA A 125 -6.94 -0.47 2.33
N PRO A 126 -8.16 -0.14 2.80
CA PRO A 126 -8.39 1.11 3.52
C PRO A 126 -7.88 1.05 4.96
N LEU A 127 -7.29 2.14 5.44
CA LEU A 127 -7.08 2.40 6.86
C LEU A 127 -8.36 3.03 7.42
N ALA A 128 -9.27 2.24 7.97
CA ALA A 128 -10.57 2.73 8.41
C ALA A 128 -10.84 2.50 9.91
N VAL A 129 -11.50 3.47 10.55
CA VAL A 129 -12.06 3.33 11.90
C VAL A 129 -13.52 3.73 11.89
N ARG A 130 -14.43 2.81 12.26
CA ARG A 130 -15.89 3.05 12.30
C ARG A 130 -16.40 3.66 10.98
N ASN A 131 -16.10 3.03 9.85
CA ASN A 131 -16.46 3.47 8.49
C ASN A 131 -15.89 4.83 8.03
N LYS A 132 -14.97 5.44 8.81
CA LYS A 132 -14.21 6.60 8.35
C LYS A 132 -12.84 6.14 7.85
N VAL A 133 -12.59 6.33 6.56
CA VAL A 133 -11.28 6.07 5.95
C VAL A 133 -10.32 7.22 6.28
N LEU A 134 -9.16 6.86 6.84
CA LEU A 134 -8.05 7.76 7.18
C LEU A 134 -6.94 7.70 6.12
N GLY A 135 -6.96 6.70 5.24
CA GLY A 135 -5.95 6.49 4.20
C GLY A 135 -6.12 5.14 3.50
N THR A 136 -5.16 4.79 2.65
CA THR A 136 -5.06 3.48 1.99
C THR A 136 -3.64 2.92 2.06
N PHE A 137 -3.53 1.60 2.12
CA PHE A 137 -2.34 0.91 1.64
C PHE A 137 -2.57 0.52 0.18
N LEU A 138 -1.57 0.73 -0.66
CA LEU A 138 -1.43 0.14 -1.98
C LEU A 138 -0.22 -0.79 -1.95
N LEU A 139 -0.40 -2.02 -2.39
CA LEU A 139 0.64 -3.01 -2.54
C LEU A 139 0.65 -3.50 -3.97
N TRP A 140 1.83 -3.83 -4.48
CA TRP A 140 1.94 -4.62 -5.69
C TRP A 140 3.03 -5.68 -5.62
N ARG A 141 2.90 -6.64 -6.53
CA ARG A 141 3.95 -7.59 -6.90
C ARG A 141 4.34 -7.33 -8.36
N GLU A 142 5.58 -7.65 -8.65
CA GLU A 142 6.30 -7.36 -9.87
C GLU A 142 6.78 -8.67 -10.51
N GLY A 143 7.02 -8.62 -11.81
CA GLY A 143 7.51 -9.75 -12.59
C GLY A 143 6.38 -10.58 -13.20
N GLU A 144 6.73 -11.20 -14.33
CA GLU A 144 5.84 -12.08 -15.07
C GLU A 144 5.45 -13.29 -14.21
N GLY A 145 4.15 -13.62 -14.19
CA GLY A 145 3.67 -14.76 -13.44
C GLY A 145 3.64 -14.60 -11.92
N ALA A 146 3.88 -13.38 -11.37
CA ALA A 146 3.77 -13.19 -9.93
C ALA A 146 2.39 -13.66 -9.41
N SER A 147 2.41 -14.35 -8.27
CA SER A 147 1.21 -14.97 -7.72
C SER A 147 0.17 -13.91 -7.36
N PRO A 148 -1.13 -14.13 -7.65
CA PRO A 148 -2.21 -13.27 -7.16
C PRO A 148 -2.22 -13.15 -5.64
N TYR A 149 -2.69 -12.00 -5.14
CA TYR A 149 -2.96 -11.85 -3.71
C TYR A 149 -4.07 -12.80 -3.27
N THR A 150 -3.76 -13.60 -2.26
CA THR A 150 -4.68 -14.58 -1.70
C THR A 150 -5.65 -13.95 -0.69
N ALA A 151 -6.67 -14.70 -0.27
CA ALA A 151 -7.53 -14.29 0.83
C ALA A 151 -6.75 -14.12 2.15
N SER A 152 -5.69 -14.92 2.35
CA SER A 152 -4.83 -14.79 3.52
C SER A 152 -3.98 -13.52 3.49
N ASP A 153 -3.49 -13.13 2.30
CA ASP A 153 -2.78 -11.86 2.14
C ASP A 153 -3.71 -10.69 2.47
N GLN A 154 -4.94 -10.71 1.94
CA GLN A 154 -5.94 -9.68 2.20
C GLN A 154 -6.27 -9.58 3.70
N ALA A 155 -6.51 -10.72 4.37
CA ALA A 155 -6.81 -10.74 5.80
C ALA A 155 -5.66 -10.16 6.64
N TYR A 156 -4.41 -10.46 6.26
CA TYR A 156 -3.24 -9.88 6.91
C TYR A 156 -3.18 -8.36 6.73
N VAL A 157 -3.25 -7.88 5.49
CA VAL A 157 -3.16 -6.44 5.19
C VAL A 157 -4.31 -5.68 5.85
N ALA A 158 -5.53 -6.20 5.80
CA ALA A 158 -6.68 -5.60 6.48
C ALA A 158 -6.48 -5.55 8.01
N GLY A 159 -5.93 -6.62 8.61
CA GLY A 159 -5.63 -6.65 10.03
C GLY A 159 -4.55 -5.66 10.47
N LEU A 160 -3.56 -5.39 9.61
CA LEU A 160 -2.54 -4.36 9.87
C LEU A 160 -3.13 -2.95 9.66
N ALA A 161 -3.89 -2.74 8.59
CA ALA A 161 -4.58 -1.49 8.27
C ALA A 161 -5.52 -1.06 9.40
N ALA A 162 -6.31 -1.99 9.95
CA ALA A 162 -7.23 -1.70 11.05
C ALA A 162 -6.50 -1.22 12.32
N ARG A 163 -5.39 -1.87 12.69
CA ARG A 163 -4.59 -1.48 13.87
C ARG A 163 -3.90 -0.14 13.65
N LEU A 164 -3.35 0.09 12.47
CA LEU A 164 -2.70 1.36 12.14
C LEU A 164 -3.72 2.49 12.12
N ALA A 165 -4.92 2.26 11.59
CA ALA A 165 -5.99 3.26 11.60
C ALA A 165 -6.40 3.65 13.03
N LEU A 166 -6.47 2.68 13.96
CA LEU A 166 -6.72 2.96 15.38
C LEU A 166 -5.61 3.82 15.99
N ALA A 167 -4.34 3.48 15.72
CA ALA A 167 -3.18 4.21 16.23
C ALA A 167 -3.02 5.62 15.64
N LEU A 168 -3.46 5.85 14.41
CA LEU A 168 -3.44 7.19 13.79
C LEU A 168 -4.56 8.09 14.31
N LYS A 169 -5.68 7.51 14.73
CA LYS A 169 -6.84 8.26 15.26
C LYS A 169 -6.63 8.75 16.70
N GLY A 170 -5.95 7.95 17.53
CA GLY A 170 -5.60 8.30 18.91
C GLY A 170 -4.39 9.22 18.94
#